data_AF-A0AAD8S083-F1
#
_entry.id   AF-A0AAD8S083-F1
#
_cell.length_a   1.000
_cell.length_b   1.000
_cell.length_c   1.000
_cell.angle_alpha   90.00
_cell.angle_beta   90.00
_cell.angle_gamma   90.00
#
_symmetry.space_group_name_H-M   'P 1'
#
loop_
_entity.id
_entity.type
_entity.pdbx_description
1 polymer ?
#
loop_
_entity_poly.entity_id
_entity_poly.type
_entity_poly.pdbx_seq_one_letter_code
_entity_poly.pdbx_strand_id
1 'polypeptide(L)'
;MEEAPICTTGNAVGMSLDERFAIMRSIGLESSDEDDVRRLLDKKVAPVCYVWCDLSPSVHIAQGIMMVINVRKMVKAGCIVKILIADWFACIQNKFDGDLTNIRSIGFYMIEIWKAVGLELHGVEFIWLSDEINGHSDEYWALLMDISRNNTLRTMIRCCGIEDPYILNEDLIDSLDSYDPIDVTASTLFTPCAHCACILFQKADIWLLSMDHEEDLHDKLIRQYCKGMELENRPIILPHNKLPNLIEHPEFAKSRDPAWAIFMEDREVNLSGKLSKAFCPSKVAEGNPCMEYIKYIVFPWFGYFEVLRAKENGGSRTFQNMEELITDYVSGALHAAEVKLALTEALSKILKPVRDHFAKNREAQNLEEVMRVIRHN
;
A
#
# COMPACT_ATOMS: atom_id res chain seq x y z
N MET A 1 -41.29 11.23 1.41
CA MET A 1 -40.72 10.28 0.45
C MET A 1 -39.84 9.36 1.27
N GLU A 2 -40.35 8.18 1.57
CA GLU A 2 -39.62 7.15 2.34
C GLU A 2 -38.41 6.68 1.54
N GLU A 3 -37.25 6.70 2.18
CA GLU A 3 -36.02 6.10 1.66
C GLU A 3 -36.19 4.58 1.59
N ALA A 4 -35.96 4.02 0.40
CA ALA A 4 -35.97 2.58 0.17
C ALA A 4 -34.78 1.93 0.91
N PRO A 5 -34.95 0.71 1.47
CA PRO A 5 -33.88 0.04 2.17
C PRO A 5 -32.80 -0.41 1.18
N ILE A 6 -31.56 -0.05 1.48
CA ILE A 6 -30.36 -0.52 0.79
C ILE A 6 -30.28 -2.05 0.99
N CYS A 7 -30.30 -2.79 -0.11
CA CYS A 7 -30.18 -4.24 -0.12
C CYS A 7 -28.77 -4.65 0.33
N THR A 8 -28.65 -5.14 1.56
CA THR A 8 -27.40 -5.53 2.25
C THR A 8 -26.95 -6.97 2.00
N THR A 9 -27.39 -7.62 0.91
CA THR A 9 -27.02 -9.02 0.66
C THR A 9 -25.88 -9.14 -0.35
N GLY A 10 -24.65 -9.17 0.18
CA GLY A 10 -23.48 -9.70 -0.50
C GLY A 10 -22.38 -10.03 0.49
N ASN A 11 -22.34 -11.29 0.92
CA ASN A 11 -21.26 -12.01 1.61
C ASN A 11 -20.97 -11.80 3.12
N ALA A 12 -21.59 -10.86 3.83
CA ALA A 12 -21.39 -10.74 5.30
C ALA A 12 -22.29 -11.67 6.16
N VAL A 13 -23.21 -12.42 5.55
CA VAL A 13 -24.20 -13.21 6.30
C VAL A 13 -23.60 -14.57 6.70
N GLY A 14 -23.01 -14.64 7.89
CA GLY A 14 -22.73 -15.91 8.58
C GLY A 14 -21.43 -16.00 9.39
N MET A 15 -20.48 -15.08 9.22
CA MET A 15 -19.20 -15.15 9.93
C MET A 15 -19.29 -14.64 11.37
N SER A 16 -18.68 -15.38 12.29
CA SER A 16 -18.51 -14.99 13.70
C SER A 16 -17.55 -13.80 13.85
N LEU A 17 -17.63 -13.12 15.00
CA LEU A 17 -16.69 -12.06 15.36
C LEU A 17 -15.23 -12.54 15.29
N ASP A 18 -14.95 -13.76 15.73
CA ASP A 18 -13.61 -14.35 15.72
C ASP A 18 -13.08 -14.56 14.30
N GLU A 19 -13.91 -15.02 13.37
CA GLU A 19 -13.51 -15.19 11.97
C GLU A 19 -13.25 -13.83 11.29
N ARG A 20 -14.12 -12.84 11.52
CA ARG A 20 -13.93 -11.47 11.01
C ARG A 20 -12.62 -10.88 11.55
N PHE A 21 -12.39 -11.02 12.85
CA PHE A 21 -11.19 -10.53 13.51
C PHE A 21 -9.92 -11.23 13.00
N ALA A 22 -9.93 -12.56 12.82
CA ALA A 22 -8.80 -13.30 12.28
C ALA A 22 -8.42 -12.85 10.87
N ILE A 23 -9.42 -12.55 10.02
CA ILE A 23 -9.18 -12.02 8.67
C ILE A 23 -8.52 -10.64 8.73
N MET A 24 -9.06 -9.72 9.53
CA MET A 24 -8.47 -8.39 9.72
C MET A 24 -7.04 -8.49 10.27
N ARG A 25 -6.82 -9.40 11.24
CA ARG A 25 -5.50 -9.65 11.84
C ARG A 25 -4.46 -10.04 10.79
N SER A 26 -4.86 -10.84 9.81
CA SER A 26 -3.98 -11.30 8.73
C SER A 26 -3.49 -10.22 7.76
N ILE A 27 -3.96 -8.97 7.87
CA ILE A 27 -3.47 -7.84 7.06
C ILE A 27 -2.13 -7.34 7.61
N GLY A 28 -1.95 -7.36 8.93
CA GLY A 28 -0.72 -6.92 9.60
C GLY A 28 -0.91 -6.34 11.00
N LEU A 29 -2.00 -6.66 11.71
CA LEU A 29 -2.28 -6.10 13.04
C LEU A 29 -1.15 -6.35 14.04
N GLU A 30 -0.69 -5.29 14.69
CA GLU A 30 0.17 -5.36 15.86
C GLU A 30 -0.67 -5.51 17.13
N SER A 31 -0.06 -6.06 18.18
CA SER A 31 -0.74 -6.41 19.44
C SER A 31 -1.47 -5.24 20.12
N SER A 32 -1.07 -3.99 19.90
CA SER A 32 -1.67 -2.81 20.54
C SER A 32 -3.02 -2.40 19.97
N ASP A 33 -3.31 -2.73 18.71
CA ASP A 33 -4.53 -2.30 18.01
C ASP A 33 -5.58 -3.43 17.91
N GLU A 34 -5.22 -4.66 18.34
CA GLU A 34 -6.09 -5.84 18.28
C GLU A 34 -7.39 -5.65 19.07
N ASP A 35 -7.32 -5.11 20.29
CA ASP A 35 -8.49 -4.87 21.13
C ASP A 35 -9.43 -3.81 20.56
N ASP A 36 -8.88 -2.78 19.91
CA ASP A 36 -9.67 -1.72 19.28
C ASP A 36 -10.42 -2.24 18.06
N VAL A 37 -9.76 -3.00 17.18
CA VAL A 37 -10.40 -3.62 16.02
C VAL A 37 -11.46 -4.62 16.46
N ARG A 38 -11.18 -5.45 17.46
CA ARG A 38 -12.15 -6.44 17.95
C ARG A 38 -13.39 -5.77 18.53
N ARG A 39 -13.23 -4.72 19.35
CA ARG A 39 -14.34 -3.93 19.88
C ARG A 39 -15.14 -3.24 18.79
N LEU A 40 -14.48 -2.69 17.77
CA LEU A 40 -15.14 -2.06 16.63
C LEU A 40 -16.01 -3.07 15.85
N LEU A 41 -15.46 -4.25 15.55
CA LEU A 41 -16.18 -5.29 14.81
C LEU A 41 -17.39 -5.86 15.57
N ASP A 42 -17.33 -5.86 16.90
CA ASP A 42 -18.44 -6.26 17.78
C ASP A 42 -19.54 -5.20 17.81
N LYS A 43 -19.16 -3.91 17.91
CA LYS A 43 -20.11 -2.79 17.97
C LYS A 43 -20.75 -2.45 16.62
N LYS A 44 -20.00 -2.55 15.51
CA LYS A 44 -20.41 -2.05 14.19
C LYS A 44 -20.44 -3.18 13.17
N VAL A 45 -21.62 -3.44 12.62
CA VAL A 45 -21.85 -4.50 11.64
C VAL A 45 -21.01 -4.28 10.38
N ALA A 46 -21.01 -3.05 9.86
CA ALA A 46 -20.27 -2.66 8.66
C ALA A 46 -19.36 -1.44 8.93
N PRO A 47 -18.14 -1.64 9.45
CA PRO A 47 -17.16 -0.56 9.57
C PRO A 47 -16.76 -0.01 8.20
N VAL A 48 -16.55 1.30 8.13
CA VAL A 48 -16.06 2.02 6.96
C VAL A 48 -14.54 2.08 7.04
N CYS A 49 -13.89 1.43 6.09
CA CYS A 49 -12.44 1.39 5.95
C CYS A 49 -12.03 2.28 4.79
N TYR A 50 -11.04 3.14 4.99
CA TYR A 50 -10.37 3.85 3.91
C TYR A 50 -9.03 3.20 3.60
N VAL A 51 -8.71 3.10 2.30
CA VAL A 51 -7.39 2.70 1.81
C VAL A 51 -6.77 3.89 1.11
N TRP A 52 -5.66 4.38 1.64
CA TRP A 52 -4.90 5.47 1.03
C TRP A 52 -4.16 4.96 -0.20
N CYS A 53 -4.33 5.63 -1.34
CA CYS A 53 -3.59 5.32 -2.55
C CYS A 53 -2.81 6.52 -3.06
N ASP A 54 -1.48 6.41 -2.99
CA ASP A 54 -0.58 7.28 -3.74
C ASP A 54 -0.55 6.90 -5.22
N LEU A 55 -0.42 7.91 -6.07
CA LEU A 55 -0.46 7.74 -7.52
C LEU A 55 0.93 7.46 -8.09
N SER A 56 1.03 6.44 -8.93
CA SER A 56 2.25 6.11 -9.67
C SER A 56 1.93 5.64 -11.09
N PRO A 57 2.61 6.18 -12.13
CA PRO A 57 2.45 5.69 -13.50
C PRO A 57 3.13 4.32 -13.71
N SER A 58 4.02 3.92 -12.80
CA SER A 58 4.68 2.60 -12.76
C SER A 58 4.21 1.89 -11.50
N VAL A 59 3.11 1.14 -11.62
CA VAL A 59 2.41 0.59 -10.45
C VAL A 59 3.19 -0.58 -9.88
N HIS A 60 3.71 -0.39 -8.68
CA HIS A 60 4.45 -1.44 -7.98
C HIS A 60 3.51 -2.58 -7.57
N ILE A 61 4.05 -3.80 -7.47
CA ILE A 61 3.26 -4.99 -7.14
C ILE A 61 2.54 -4.88 -5.78
N ALA A 62 3.09 -4.10 -4.84
CA ALA A 62 2.46 -3.81 -3.56
C ALA A 62 1.17 -2.96 -3.75
N GLN A 63 1.23 -1.87 -4.51
CA GLN A 63 0.06 -1.04 -4.85
C GLN A 63 -0.99 -1.82 -5.66
N GLY A 64 -0.56 -2.78 -6.47
CA GLY A 64 -1.44 -3.58 -7.28
C GLY A 64 -2.03 -4.77 -6.53
N ILE A 65 -1.24 -5.84 -6.40
CA ILE A 65 -1.72 -7.13 -5.89
C ILE A 65 -1.94 -7.10 -4.38
N MET A 66 -0.99 -6.58 -3.61
CA MET A 66 -1.09 -6.61 -2.14
C MET A 66 -2.24 -5.72 -1.64
N MET A 67 -2.44 -4.56 -2.28
CA MET A 67 -3.62 -3.72 -2.06
C MET A 67 -4.91 -4.51 -2.28
N VAL A 68 -5.06 -5.19 -3.44
CA VAL A 68 -6.27 -5.96 -3.76
C VAL A 68 -6.49 -7.11 -2.78
N ILE A 69 -5.43 -7.80 -2.35
CA ILE A 69 -5.51 -8.83 -1.31
C ILE A 69 -6.07 -8.25 -0.01
N ASN A 70 -5.56 -7.09 0.43
CA ASN A 70 -6.00 -6.47 1.68
C ASN A 70 -7.43 -5.93 1.59
N VAL A 71 -7.82 -5.30 0.48
CA VAL A 71 -9.20 -4.86 0.25
C VAL A 71 -10.16 -6.05 0.26
N ARG A 72 -9.83 -7.15 -0.41
CA ARG A 72 -10.65 -8.38 -0.38
C ARG A 72 -10.82 -8.91 1.05
N LYS A 73 -9.75 -8.90 1.86
CA LYS A 73 -9.83 -9.28 3.27
C LYS A 73 -10.77 -8.36 4.06
N MET A 74 -10.69 -7.05 3.87
CA MET A 74 -11.58 -6.09 4.53
C MET A 74 -13.05 -6.28 4.15
N VAL A 75 -13.34 -6.40 2.85
CA VAL A 75 -14.71 -6.67 2.37
C VAL A 75 -15.22 -8.00 2.91
N LYS A 76 -14.39 -9.05 2.90
CA LYS A 76 -14.74 -10.36 3.48
C LYS A 76 -15.00 -10.29 4.99
N ALA A 77 -14.31 -9.43 5.71
CA ALA A 77 -14.56 -9.16 7.13
C ALA A 77 -15.83 -8.31 7.36
N GLY A 78 -16.58 -7.96 6.31
CA GLY A 78 -17.83 -7.22 6.39
C GLY A 78 -17.66 -5.70 6.41
N CYS A 79 -16.48 -5.19 6.05
CA CYS A 79 -16.24 -3.75 5.97
C CYS A 79 -16.73 -3.17 4.64
N ILE A 80 -17.17 -1.92 4.67
CA ILE A 80 -17.33 -1.09 3.47
C ILE A 80 -15.98 -0.44 3.20
N VAL A 81 -15.44 -0.60 2.00
CA VAL A 81 -14.10 -0.11 1.67
C VAL A 81 -14.19 1.07 0.72
N LYS A 82 -13.46 2.14 1.03
CA LYS A 82 -13.29 3.32 0.17
C LYS A 82 -11.81 3.47 -0.17
N ILE A 83 -11.48 3.37 -1.45
CA ILE A 83 -10.11 3.59 -1.94
C ILE A 83 -9.99 5.07 -2.28
N LEU A 84 -9.22 5.80 -1.47
CA LEU A 84 -9.00 7.24 -1.62
C LEU A 84 -7.79 7.48 -2.51
N ILE A 85 -8.05 8.07 -3.67
CA ILE A 85 -7.06 8.43 -4.67
C ILE A 85 -6.51 9.81 -4.31
N ALA A 86 -5.24 9.87 -3.91
CA ALA A 86 -4.58 11.06 -3.39
C ALA A 86 -4.11 12.03 -4.51
N ASP A 87 -5.00 12.34 -5.46
CA ASP A 87 -4.71 13.21 -6.60
C ASP A 87 -4.31 14.64 -6.20
N TRP A 88 -4.99 15.20 -5.20
CA TRP A 88 -4.65 16.50 -4.66
C TRP A 88 -3.25 16.52 -4.01
N PHE A 89 -2.84 15.44 -3.32
CA PHE A 89 -1.50 15.35 -2.74
C PHE A 89 -0.41 15.27 -3.81
N ALA A 90 -0.63 14.48 -4.86
CA ALA A 90 0.27 14.46 -6.01
C ALA A 90 0.43 15.86 -6.63
N CYS A 91 -0.67 16.61 -6.73
CA CYS A 91 -0.68 17.96 -7.27
C CYS A 91 0.13 18.95 -6.41
N ILE A 92 -0.11 19.04 -5.09
CA ILE A 92 0.59 20.00 -4.22
C ILE A 92 2.08 19.69 -4.01
N GLN A 93 2.46 18.43 -4.19
CA GLN A 93 3.85 17.97 -4.16
C GLN A 93 4.55 18.18 -5.51
N ASN A 94 3.87 18.80 -6.49
CA ASN A 94 4.36 19.01 -7.84
C ASN A 94 4.80 17.70 -8.52
N LYS A 95 4.16 16.58 -8.19
CA LYS A 95 4.37 15.31 -8.91
C LYS A 95 3.71 15.45 -10.28
N PHE A 96 4.38 14.96 -11.33
CA PHE A 96 3.89 15.00 -12.71
C PHE A 96 3.54 16.44 -13.15
N ASP A 97 4.45 17.37 -12.85
CA ASP A 97 4.33 18.82 -13.10
C ASP A 97 3.12 19.51 -12.44
N GLY A 98 2.50 18.84 -11.46
CA GLY A 98 1.28 19.32 -10.82
C GLY A 98 0.06 19.33 -11.76
N ASP A 99 0.13 18.68 -12.93
CA ASP A 99 -0.98 18.61 -13.87
C ASP A 99 -2.04 17.61 -13.37
N LEU A 100 -3.12 18.16 -12.79
CA LEU A 100 -4.22 17.37 -12.25
C LEU A 100 -4.86 16.45 -13.30
N THR A 101 -4.81 16.81 -14.60
CA THR A 101 -5.32 15.97 -15.69
C THR A 101 -4.47 14.71 -15.86
N ASN A 102 -3.15 14.86 -15.87
CA ASN A 102 -2.21 13.74 -15.93
C ASN A 102 -2.31 12.89 -14.66
N ILE A 103 -2.38 13.53 -13.50
CA ILE A 103 -2.54 12.87 -12.19
C ILE A 103 -3.82 12.01 -12.17
N ARG A 104 -4.96 12.55 -12.62
CA ARG A 104 -6.20 11.78 -12.71
C ARG A 104 -6.11 10.65 -13.73
N SER A 105 -5.41 10.86 -14.85
CA SER A 105 -5.15 9.79 -15.82
C SER A 105 -4.35 8.62 -15.21
N ILE A 106 -3.37 8.92 -14.34
CA ILE A 106 -2.66 7.89 -13.56
C ILE A 106 -3.63 7.15 -12.63
N GLY A 107 -4.53 7.87 -11.94
CA GLY A 107 -5.51 7.25 -11.05
C GLY A 107 -6.46 6.30 -11.80
N PHE A 108 -6.96 6.70 -12.97
CA PHE A 108 -7.76 5.81 -13.82
C PHE A 108 -6.97 4.59 -14.31
N TYR A 109 -5.69 4.76 -14.66
CA TYR A 109 -4.80 3.66 -15.01
C TYR A 109 -4.64 2.65 -13.87
N MET A 110 -4.42 3.12 -12.63
CA MET A 110 -4.33 2.26 -11.45
C MET A 110 -5.65 1.52 -11.18
N ILE A 111 -6.79 2.20 -11.31
CA ILE A 111 -8.12 1.57 -11.19
C ILE A 111 -8.29 0.41 -12.18
N GLU A 112 -7.89 0.60 -13.44
CA GLU A 112 -7.97 -0.45 -14.45
C GLU A 112 -7.05 -1.64 -14.13
N ILE A 113 -5.86 -1.40 -13.56
CA ILE A 113 -4.98 -2.47 -13.07
C ILE A 113 -5.66 -3.28 -11.97
N TRP A 114 -6.27 -2.62 -10.99
CA TRP A 114 -6.92 -3.33 -9.87
C TRP A 114 -8.13 -4.13 -10.33
N LYS A 115 -8.96 -3.57 -11.23
CA LYS A 115 -10.05 -4.34 -11.86
C LYS A 115 -9.51 -5.55 -12.61
N ALA A 116 -8.45 -5.38 -13.40
CA ALA A 116 -7.87 -6.46 -14.21
C ALA A 116 -7.27 -7.59 -13.37
N VAL A 117 -6.65 -7.27 -12.22
CA VAL A 117 -6.15 -8.30 -11.29
C VAL A 117 -7.28 -8.95 -10.47
N GLY A 118 -8.49 -8.39 -10.52
CA GLY A 118 -9.72 -9.01 -10.01
C GLY A 118 -10.29 -8.33 -8.76
N LEU A 119 -10.03 -7.05 -8.54
CA LEU A 119 -10.75 -6.28 -7.52
C LEU A 119 -12.25 -6.29 -7.84
N GLU A 120 -13.05 -6.85 -6.95
CA GLU A 120 -14.50 -6.80 -7.03
C GLU A 120 -14.98 -5.44 -6.54
N LEU A 121 -15.92 -4.83 -7.27
CA LEU A 121 -16.44 -3.50 -6.95
C LEU A 121 -17.59 -3.55 -5.91
N HIS A 122 -18.11 -4.73 -5.60
CA HIS A 122 -19.15 -4.88 -4.59
C HIS A 122 -18.58 -4.59 -3.20
N GLY A 123 -19.10 -3.55 -2.53
CA GLY A 123 -18.58 -3.11 -1.23
C GLY A 123 -17.30 -2.27 -1.31
N VAL A 124 -16.90 -1.84 -2.52
CA VAL A 124 -15.73 -0.99 -2.76
C VAL A 124 -16.13 0.27 -3.53
N GLU A 125 -15.72 1.43 -3.05
CA GLU A 125 -15.94 2.73 -3.69
C GLU A 125 -14.60 3.43 -3.96
N PHE A 126 -14.48 4.12 -5.10
CA PHE A 126 -13.31 4.97 -5.39
C PHE A 126 -13.65 6.43 -5.10
N ILE A 127 -12.80 7.07 -4.32
CA ILE A 127 -12.98 8.46 -3.89
C ILE A 127 -11.81 9.28 -4.41
N TRP A 128 -12.08 10.39 -5.10
CA TRP A 128 -11.04 11.34 -5.50
C TRP A 128 -10.89 12.39 -4.42
N LEU A 129 -9.69 12.50 -3.85
CA LEU A 129 -9.48 13.40 -2.72
C LEU A 129 -9.76 14.87 -3.08
N SER A 130 -9.36 15.30 -4.28
CA SER A 130 -9.64 16.66 -4.72
C SER A 130 -11.15 16.96 -4.81
N ASP A 131 -11.96 15.99 -5.23
CA ASP A 131 -13.43 16.15 -5.30
C ASP A 131 -14.04 16.25 -3.90
N GLU A 132 -13.59 15.41 -2.96
CA GLU A 132 -14.03 15.45 -1.56
C GLU A 132 -13.71 16.77 -0.86
N ILE A 133 -12.45 17.24 -1.00
CA ILE A 133 -12.01 18.51 -0.42
C ILE A 133 -12.79 19.67 -1.03
N ASN A 134 -13.01 19.68 -2.34
CA ASN A 134 -13.76 20.76 -2.99
C ASN A 134 -15.25 20.75 -2.60
N GLY A 135 -15.83 19.56 -2.38
CA GLY A 135 -17.22 19.41 -1.94
C GLY A 135 -17.49 19.96 -0.53
N HIS A 136 -16.50 19.90 0.36
CA HIS A 136 -16.61 20.29 1.78
C HIS A 136 -15.41 21.15 2.23
N SER A 137 -15.07 22.13 1.39
CA SER A 137 -13.85 22.90 1.54
C SER A 137 -13.77 23.67 2.87
N ASP A 138 -14.89 24.19 3.36
CA ASP A 138 -14.97 24.89 4.63
C ASP A 138 -14.62 23.98 5.82
N GLU A 139 -15.09 22.73 5.82
CA GLU A 139 -14.78 21.75 6.87
C GLU A 139 -13.29 21.33 6.81
N TYR A 140 -12.80 20.95 5.63
CA TYR A 140 -11.43 20.47 5.47
C TYR A 140 -10.40 21.53 5.81
N TRP A 141 -10.55 22.75 5.26
CA TRP A 141 -9.57 23.82 5.48
C TRP A 141 -9.63 24.38 6.90
N ALA A 142 -10.81 24.42 7.54
CA ALA A 142 -10.91 24.78 8.95
C ALA A 142 -10.19 23.77 9.85
N LEU A 143 -10.35 22.46 9.59
CA LEU A 143 -9.67 21.41 10.33
C LEU A 143 -8.15 21.45 10.13
N LEU A 144 -7.68 21.65 8.89
CA LEU A 144 -6.26 21.82 8.59
C LEU A 144 -5.67 23.02 9.36
N MET A 145 -6.38 24.14 9.40
CA MET A 145 -5.97 25.33 10.16
C MET A 145 -5.99 25.11 11.67
N ASP A 146 -6.92 24.32 12.20
CA ASP A 146 -6.90 23.96 13.62
C ASP A 146 -5.68 23.09 13.96
N ILE A 147 -5.42 22.06 13.16
CA ILE A 147 -4.25 21.19 13.35
C ILE A 147 -2.96 22.01 13.28
N SER A 148 -2.83 22.92 12.30
CA SER A 148 -1.62 23.73 12.15
C SER A 148 -1.40 24.68 13.33
N ARG A 149 -2.46 25.31 13.86
CA ARG A 149 -2.38 26.19 15.04
C ARG A 149 -1.98 25.47 16.32
N ASN A 150 -2.24 24.17 16.41
CA ASN A 150 -1.94 23.33 17.56
C ASN A 150 -0.57 22.63 17.46
N ASN A 151 0.23 22.90 16.42
CA ASN A 151 1.54 22.30 16.21
C ASN A 151 2.63 23.34 15.99
N THR A 152 3.84 23.05 16.48
CA THR A 152 5.00 23.91 16.24
C THR A 152 5.64 23.59 14.90
N LEU A 153 6.33 24.56 14.30
CA LEU A 153 7.10 24.34 13.07
C LEU A 153 8.12 23.18 13.23
N ARG A 154 8.77 23.08 14.40
CA ARG A 154 9.67 21.97 14.76
C ARG A 154 8.97 20.61 14.71
N THR A 155 7.74 20.51 15.21
CA THR A 155 6.94 19.27 15.12
C THR A 155 6.68 18.93 13.65
N MET A 156 6.29 19.92 12.84
CA MET A 156 5.99 19.73 11.43
C MET A 156 7.19 19.23 10.64
N ILE A 157 8.37 19.84 10.82
CA ILE A 157 9.63 19.43 10.19
C ILE A 157 9.97 17.98 10.54
N ARG A 158 9.86 17.60 11.82
CA ARG A 158 10.09 16.21 12.26
C ARG A 158 9.09 15.24 11.63
N CYS A 159 7.84 15.65 11.46
CA CYS A 159 6.82 14.86 10.76
C CYS A 159 7.02 14.81 9.24
N CYS A 160 7.95 15.56 8.67
CA CYS A 160 8.38 15.42 7.28
C CYS A 160 9.60 14.49 7.12
N GLY A 161 10.12 13.90 8.19
CA GLY A 161 11.34 13.05 8.14
C GLY A 161 12.62 13.85 7.94
N ILE A 162 12.55 15.18 8.09
CA ILE A 162 13.68 16.07 7.94
C ILE A 162 14.47 16.05 9.26
N GLU A 163 15.54 15.28 9.28
CA GLU A 163 16.47 15.17 10.43
C GLU A 163 17.63 16.16 10.33
N ASP A 164 17.42 17.30 9.67
CA ASP A 164 18.45 18.31 9.52
C ASP A 164 18.71 19.03 10.86
N PRO A 165 19.91 18.87 11.47
CA PRO A 165 20.20 19.47 12.76
C PRO A 165 20.17 21.00 12.74
N TYR A 166 20.42 21.63 11.59
CA TYR A 166 20.46 23.09 11.43
C TYR A 166 19.06 23.68 11.31
N ILE A 167 18.14 22.97 10.63
CA ILE A 167 16.72 23.35 10.58
C ILE A 167 16.06 23.20 11.96
N LEU A 168 16.51 22.23 12.76
CA LEU A 168 15.95 21.96 14.09
C LEU A 168 16.58 22.80 15.22
N ASN A 169 17.73 23.43 14.97
CA ASN A 169 18.57 24.09 15.98
C ASN A 169 19.16 25.42 15.45
N GLU A 170 18.49 26.53 15.80
CA GLU A 170 18.84 27.89 15.32
C GLU A 170 20.26 28.33 15.71
N ASP A 171 20.81 27.81 16.81
CA ASP A 171 22.13 28.21 17.36
C ASP A 171 23.34 27.70 16.55
N LEU A 172 23.14 26.81 15.57
CA LEU A 172 24.23 26.24 14.76
C LEU A 172 24.49 26.99 13.45
N ILE A 173 23.60 27.91 13.05
CA ILE A 173 23.63 28.62 11.76
C ILE A 173 24.87 29.51 11.62
N ASP A 174 25.38 30.07 12.72
CA ASP A 174 26.49 31.02 12.71
C ASP A 174 27.89 30.37 12.64
N SER A 175 28.00 29.03 12.59
CA SER A 175 29.26 28.34 12.89
C SER A 175 30.11 27.83 11.71
N LEU A 176 29.64 27.90 10.45
CA LEU A 176 30.38 27.36 9.29
C LEU A 176 30.15 28.16 7.99
N ASP A 177 31.23 28.59 7.33
CA ASP A 177 31.23 29.37 6.08
C ASP A 177 30.74 28.61 4.82
N SER A 178 30.24 27.37 4.93
CA SER A 178 29.90 26.55 3.75
C SER A 178 28.82 25.48 3.98
N TYR A 179 27.69 25.84 4.61
CA TYR A 179 26.53 24.95 4.70
C TYR A 179 25.44 25.38 3.70
N ASP A 180 24.99 24.46 2.87
CA ASP A 180 23.90 24.67 1.91
C ASP A 180 22.61 24.09 2.53
N PRO A 181 21.70 24.93 3.06
CA PRO A 181 20.50 24.45 3.73
C PRO A 181 19.61 23.68 2.77
N ILE A 182 18.91 22.64 3.27
CA ILE A 182 17.90 21.94 2.48
C ILE A 182 16.78 22.93 2.14
N ASP A 183 16.55 23.15 0.85
CA ASP A 183 15.41 23.93 0.35
C ASP A 183 14.10 23.16 0.62
N VAL A 184 13.49 23.42 1.77
CA VAL A 184 12.18 22.85 2.12
C VAL A 184 11.08 23.77 1.60
N THR A 185 10.31 23.30 0.61
CA THR A 185 9.15 24.05 0.13
C THR A 185 8.08 24.18 1.22
N ALA A 186 7.36 25.30 1.23
CA ALA A 186 6.25 25.49 2.16
C ALA A 186 5.20 24.36 2.02
N SER A 187 4.95 23.86 0.80
CA SER A 187 4.03 22.74 0.57
C SER A 187 4.47 21.46 1.30
N THR A 188 5.78 21.20 1.39
CA THR A 188 6.32 20.07 2.17
C THR A 188 5.98 20.23 3.65
N LEU A 189 6.13 21.43 4.21
CA LEU A 189 5.79 21.71 5.62
C LEU A 189 4.28 21.60 5.91
N PHE A 190 3.42 21.92 4.95
CA PHE A 190 1.96 21.77 5.10
C PHE A 190 1.47 20.32 4.94
N THR A 191 2.25 19.45 4.29
CA THR A 191 1.85 18.08 3.96
C THR A 191 1.40 17.26 5.19
N PRO A 192 2.11 17.26 6.34
CA PRO A 192 1.66 16.48 7.49
C PRO A 192 0.30 16.96 8.05
N CYS A 193 0.07 18.27 8.11
CA CYS A 193 -1.20 18.84 8.56
C CYS A 193 -2.33 18.45 7.61
N ALA A 194 -2.06 18.54 6.31
CA ALA A 194 -3.01 18.20 5.28
C ALA A 194 -3.37 16.71 5.31
N HIS A 195 -2.39 15.81 5.49
CA HIS A 195 -2.64 14.37 5.66
C HIS A 195 -3.48 14.10 6.90
N CYS A 196 -3.12 14.71 8.04
CA CYS A 196 -3.86 14.55 9.30
C CYS A 196 -5.31 15.05 9.16
N ALA A 197 -5.50 16.24 8.56
CA ALA A 197 -6.81 16.79 8.27
C ALA A 197 -7.61 15.85 7.38
N CYS A 198 -7.02 15.30 6.31
CA CYS A 198 -7.69 14.37 5.41
C CYS A 198 -8.18 13.11 6.14
N ILE A 199 -7.33 12.52 6.99
CA ILE A 199 -7.68 11.28 7.70
C ILE A 199 -8.84 11.49 8.69
N LEU A 200 -8.84 12.62 9.39
CA LEU A 200 -9.88 12.99 10.35
C LEU A 200 -11.17 13.46 9.67
N PHE A 201 -11.04 14.22 8.58
CA PHE A 201 -12.16 14.77 7.80
C PHE A 201 -13.09 13.68 7.28
N GLN A 202 -12.54 12.55 6.83
CA GLN A 202 -13.30 11.44 6.25
C GLN A 202 -14.09 10.61 7.28
N LYS A 203 -13.80 10.77 8.59
CA LYS A 203 -14.49 10.08 9.70
C LYS A 203 -14.57 8.55 9.50
N ALA A 204 -13.51 7.95 8.97
CA ALA A 204 -13.41 6.50 8.79
C ALA A 204 -13.20 5.79 10.13
N ASP A 205 -13.66 4.54 10.25
CA ASP A 205 -13.37 3.73 11.44
C ASP A 205 -11.96 3.13 11.37
N ILE A 206 -11.53 2.71 10.16
CA ILE A 206 -10.22 2.10 9.93
C ILE A 206 -9.53 2.75 8.72
N TRP A 207 -8.23 2.99 8.82
CA TRP A 207 -7.37 3.42 7.72
C TRP A 207 -6.30 2.37 7.43
N LEU A 208 -6.21 1.94 6.18
CA LEU A 208 -5.05 1.24 5.62
C LEU A 208 -4.22 2.28 4.85
N LEU A 209 -3.02 2.59 5.34
CA LEU A 209 -2.15 3.56 4.69
C LEU A 209 -1.40 2.95 3.49
N SER A 210 -0.69 3.79 2.75
CA SER A 210 -0.11 3.48 1.44
C SER A 210 0.87 2.30 1.44
N MET A 211 0.80 1.48 0.38
CA MET A 211 1.57 0.24 0.22
C MET A 211 3.01 0.44 -0.25
N ASP A 212 3.41 1.67 -0.60
CA ASP A 212 4.60 1.97 -1.41
C ASP A 212 5.76 2.70 -0.74
N HIS A 213 5.71 2.86 0.59
CA HIS A 213 6.75 3.43 1.46
C HIS A 213 7.09 4.92 1.28
N GLU A 214 7.03 5.66 2.39
CA GLU A 214 8.14 6.44 2.97
C GLU A 214 7.68 6.82 4.39
N GLU A 215 8.15 6.05 5.38
CA GLU A 215 7.98 6.21 6.83
C GLU A 215 6.57 6.43 7.43
N ASP A 216 6.40 5.94 8.65
CA ASP A 216 5.22 6.15 9.51
C ASP A 216 5.15 7.61 10.04
N LEU A 217 5.58 8.58 9.22
CA LEU A 217 5.71 10.00 9.51
C LEU A 217 4.36 10.67 9.75
N HIS A 218 3.36 10.26 8.96
CA HIS A 218 1.99 10.75 9.07
C HIS A 218 1.30 10.20 10.32
N ASP A 219 1.58 8.94 10.66
CA ASP A 219 1.01 8.24 11.82
C ASP A 219 1.38 8.95 13.13
N LYS A 220 2.62 9.43 13.26
CA LYS A 220 3.09 10.17 14.45
C LYS A 220 2.22 11.39 14.77
N LEU A 221 1.94 12.23 13.77
CA LEU A 221 1.15 13.45 13.97
C LEU A 221 -0.31 13.13 14.26
N ILE A 222 -0.89 12.17 13.53
CA ILE A 222 -2.28 11.75 13.72
C ILE A 222 -2.47 11.17 15.11
N ARG A 223 -1.62 10.22 15.53
CA ARG A 223 -1.68 9.64 16.87
C ARG A 223 -1.48 10.71 17.94
N GLN A 224 -0.57 11.67 17.75
CA GLN A 224 -0.37 12.77 18.69
C GLN A 224 -1.62 13.66 18.81
N TYR A 225 -2.21 14.07 17.69
CA TYR A 225 -3.41 14.91 17.69
C TYR A 225 -4.62 14.16 18.27
N CYS A 226 -4.76 12.87 17.95
CA CYS A 226 -5.84 12.02 18.42
C CYS A 226 -5.74 11.64 19.91
N LYS A 227 -4.60 11.86 20.59
CA LYS A 227 -4.40 11.50 22.01
C LYS A 227 -5.46 12.12 22.93
N GLY A 228 -5.96 13.31 22.60
CA GLY A 228 -7.00 14.01 23.36
C GLY A 228 -8.44 13.74 22.91
N MET A 229 -8.65 12.98 21.83
CA MET A 229 -9.98 12.65 21.31
C MET A 229 -10.60 11.48 22.08
N GLU A 230 -11.93 11.48 22.19
CA GLU A 230 -12.68 10.32 22.68
C GLU A 230 -12.38 9.09 21.80
N LEU A 231 -12.23 7.92 22.44
CA LEU A 231 -11.87 6.68 21.76
C LEU A 231 -12.81 6.32 20.61
N GLU A 232 -14.09 6.66 20.73
CA GLU A 232 -15.11 6.37 19.70
C GLU A 232 -14.95 7.23 18.44
N ASN A 233 -14.21 8.34 18.53
CA ASN A 233 -13.96 9.26 17.42
C ASN A 233 -12.53 9.14 16.85
N ARG A 234 -11.72 8.20 17.38
CA ARG A 234 -10.35 7.99 16.91
C ARG A 234 -10.34 6.97 15.76
N PRO A 235 -9.77 7.31 14.60
CA PRO A 235 -9.57 6.33 13.53
C PRO A 235 -8.55 5.27 13.95
N ILE A 236 -8.81 4.01 13.63
CA ILE A 236 -7.83 2.93 13.78
C ILE A 236 -6.92 2.94 12.56
N ILE A 237 -5.63 3.19 12.76
CA ILE A 237 -4.63 3.07 11.69
C ILE A 237 -4.14 1.63 11.69
N LEU A 238 -4.53 0.88 10.65
CA LEU A 238 -4.24 -0.53 10.50
C LEU A 238 -2.86 -0.71 9.82
N PRO A 239 -1.85 -1.23 10.54
CA PRO A 239 -0.59 -1.57 9.91
C PRO A 239 -0.77 -2.70 8.89
N HIS A 240 0.10 -2.71 7.88
CA HIS A 240 0.17 -3.75 6.88
C HIS A 240 1.61 -4.23 6.70
N ASN A 241 1.74 -5.47 6.25
CA ASN A 241 3.05 -6.01 5.88
C ASN A 241 3.63 -5.21 4.71
N LYS A 242 4.95 -5.00 4.72
CA LYS A 242 5.70 -4.31 3.68
C LYS A 242 6.48 -5.34 2.87
N LEU A 243 6.48 -5.21 1.54
CA LEU A 243 7.27 -6.10 0.68
C LEU A 243 8.73 -5.65 0.70
N PRO A 244 9.70 -6.56 0.92
CA PRO A 244 11.10 -6.20 0.89
C PRO A 244 11.56 -5.89 -0.54
N ASN A 245 12.66 -5.14 -0.66
CA ASN A 245 13.38 -5.04 -1.92
C ASN A 245 13.91 -6.41 -2.34
N LEU A 246 14.03 -6.64 -3.65
CA LEU A 246 14.57 -7.90 -4.17
C LEU A 246 16.08 -8.08 -3.92
N ILE A 247 16.78 -7.14 -3.29
CA ILE A 247 18.24 -7.17 -3.07
C ILE A 247 18.56 -7.05 -1.57
N GLU A 248 19.70 -7.61 -1.15
CA GLU A 248 20.13 -7.67 0.26
C GLU A 248 20.45 -6.29 0.86
N HIS A 249 21.06 -5.41 0.06
CA HIS A 249 21.53 -4.11 0.48
C HIS A 249 21.06 -2.99 -0.46
N PRO A 250 19.78 -2.59 -0.39
CA PRO A 250 19.24 -1.55 -1.25
C PRO A 250 19.96 -0.20 -1.11
N GLU A 251 20.53 0.10 0.06
CA GLU A 251 21.28 1.32 0.37
C GLU A 251 22.55 1.49 -0.49
N PHE A 252 23.15 0.40 -0.96
CA PHE A 252 24.35 0.44 -1.81
C PHE A 252 24.03 0.28 -3.30
N ALA A 253 22.77 -0.01 -3.64
CA ALA A 253 22.29 0.01 -5.00
C ALA A 253 21.68 1.38 -5.32
N LYS A 254 21.44 1.66 -6.62
CA LYS A 254 20.41 2.63 -6.97
C LYS A 254 19.08 2.03 -6.52
N SER A 255 18.70 2.26 -5.26
CA SER A 255 17.50 1.70 -4.62
C SER A 255 16.22 1.95 -5.42
N ARG A 256 16.21 3.02 -6.23
CA ARG A 256 15.11 3.41 -7.13
C ARG A 256 15.23 2.82 -8.55
N ASP A 257 16.20 1.96 -8.82
CA ASP A 257 16.32 1.32 -10.14
C ASP A 257 15.11 0.39 -10.37
N PRO A 258 14.34 0.59 -11.46
CA PRO A 258 13.21 -0.25 -11.81
C PRO A 258 13.55 -1.75 -11.93
N ALA A 259 14.83 -2.12 -12.05
CA ALA A 259 15.28 -3.51 -12.05
C ALA A 259 15.07 -4.24 -10.70
N TRP A 260 14.88 -3.52 -9.59
CA TRP A 260 14.77 -4.12 -8.25
C TRP A 260 13.34 -4.21 -7.71
N ALA A 261 12.38 -3.68 -8.46
CA ALA A 261 10.96 -3.64 -8.12
C ALA A 261 10.14 -4.39 -9.17
N ILE A 262 9.10 -5.11 -8.79
CA ILE A 262 8.19 -5.76 -9.74
C ILE A 262 7.02 -4.84 -10.01
N PHE A 263 6.73 -4.59 -11.29
CA PHE A 263 5.60 -3.76 -11.71
C PHE A 263 4.47 -4.61 -12.28
N MET A 264 3.25 -4.07 -12.19
CA MET A 264 2.03 -4.77 -12.59
C MET A 264 1.99 -5.11 -14.09
N GLU A 265 2.69 -4.33 -14.91
CA GLU A 265 2.81 -4.53 -16.36
C GLU A 265 4.06 -5.31 -16.80
N ASP A 266 4.89 -5.79 -15.86
CA ASP A 266 6.12 -6.50 -16.23
C ASP A 266 5.83 -7.69 -17.15
N ARG A 267 6.48 -7.67 -18.31
CA ARG A 267 6.49 -8.80 -19.24
C ARG A 267 7.25 -9.97 -18.61
N GLU A 268 6.97 -11.18 -19.09
CA GLU A 268 7.57 -12.41 -18.56
C GLU A 268 9.11 -12.36 -18.54
N VAL A 269 9.72 -11.79 -19.58
CA VAL A 269 11.18 -11.61 -19.67
C VAL A 269 11.72 -10.69 -18.57
N ASN A 270 11.03 -9.57 -18.30
CA ASN A 270 11.44 -8.63 -17.26
C ASN A 270 11.29 -9.27 -15.87
N LEU A 271 10.13 -9.88 -15.60
CA LEU A 271 9.85 -10.57 -14.34
C LEU A 271 10.89 -11.65 -14.04
N SER A 272 11.18 -12.52 -15.01
CA SER A 272 12.19 -13.57 -14.88
C SER A 272 13.60 -12.98 -14.67
N GLY A 273 13.95 -11.90 -15.39
CA GLY A 273 15.19 -11.18 -15.22
C GLY A 273 15.38 -10.61 -13.80
N LYS A 274 14.33 -10.03 -13.23
CA LYS A 274 14.34 -9.47 -11.86
C LYS A 274 14.46 -10.57 -10.80
N LEU A 275 13.63 -11.61 -10.88
CA LEU A 275 13.60 -12.69 -9.88
C LEU A 275 14.84 -13.60 -9.94
N SER A 276 15.42 -13.80 -11.12
CA SER A 276 16.69 -14.54 -11.23
C SER A 276 17.82 -13.86 -10.45
N LYS A 277 17.85 -12.52 -10.43
CA LYS A 277 18.82 -11.69 -9.70
C LYS A 277 18.45 -11.43 -8.24
N ALA A 278 17.22 -11.73 -7.84
CA ALA A 278 16.77 -11.48 -6.48
C ALA A 278 17.66 -12.17 -5.44
N PHE A 279 17.88 -11.53 -4.31
CA PHE A 279 18.56 -12.11 -3.17
C PHE A 279 17.74 -13.28 -2.63
N CYS A 280 18.34 -14.47 -2.57
CA CYS A 280 17.69 -15.68 -2.06
C CYS A 280 18.78 -16.61 -1.51
N PRO A 281 19.32 -16.30 -0.31
CA PRO A 281 20.41 -17.06 0.28
C PRO A 281 19.97 -18.50 0.55
N SER A 282 20.81 -19.46 0.17
CA SER A 282 20.48 -20.89 0.34
C SER A 282 20.32 -21.24 1.81
N LYS A 283 19.26 -21.98 2.15
CA LYS A 283 18.96 -22.45 3.52
C LYS A 283 18.68 -21.35 4.56
N VAL A 284 18.53 -20.10 4.13
CA VAL A 284 18.20 -18.97 5.01
C VAL A 284 16.85 -18.40 4.58
N ALA A 285 15.82 -18.62 5.40
CA ALA A 285 14.46 -18.15 5.14
C ALA A 285 14.19 -16.75 5.73
N GLU A 286 14.80 -16.43 6.87
CA GLU A 286 14.67 -15.13 7.52
C GLU A 286 15.33 -14.03 6.67
N GLY A 287 14.64 -12.89 6.51
CA GLY A 287 15.12 -11.77 5.69
C GLY A 287 15.20 -12.08 4.17
N ASN A 288 14.70 -13.22 3.71
CA ASN A 288 14.76 -13.62 2.32
C ASN A 288 13.59 -13.02 1.52
N PRO A 289 13.82 -12.10 0.57
CA PRO A 289 12.74 -11.41 -0.11
C PRO A 289 11.89 -12.35 -0.96
N CYS A 290 12.45 -13.42 -1.54
CA CYS A 290 11.64 -14.41 -2.25
C CYS A 290 10.64 -15.10 -1.31
N MET A 291 11.03 -15.38 -0.06
CA MET A 291 10.14 -16.00 0.92
C MET A 291 9.03 -15.06 1.37
N GLU A 292 9.34 -13.77 1.56
CA GLU A 292 8.32 -12.77 1.91
C GLU A 292 7.30 -12.55 0.77
N TYR A 293 7.73 -12.57 -0.49
CA TYR A 293 6.81 -12.51 -1.63
C TYR A 293 5.92 -13.75 -1.70
N ILE A 294 6.46 -14.94 -1.41
CA ILE A 294 5.65 -16.15 -1.33
C ILE A 294 4.63 -16.04 -0.20
N LYS A 295 5.05 -15.57 0.98
CA LYS A 295 4.22 -15.40 2.17
C LYS A 295 3.10 -14.38 2.00
N TYR A 296 3.38 -13.21 1.43
CA TYR A 296 2.43 -12.10 1.38
C TYR A 296 1.67 -11.98 0.06
N ILE A 297 2.17 -12.59 -1.02
CA ILE A 297 1.50 -12.55 -2.33
C ILE A 297 0.99 -13.94 -2.71
N VAL A 298 1.89 -14.91 -2.87
CA VAL A 298 1.53 -16.22 -3.47
C VAL A 298 0.56 -16.99 -2.60
N PHE A 299 0.86 -17.18 -1.31
CA PHE A 299 -0.01 -17.91 -0.39
C PHE A 299 -1.38 -17.24 -0.23
N PRO A 300 -1.50 -15.92 0.01
CA PRO A 300 -2.80 -15.26 0.08
C PRO A 300 -3.58 -15.29 -1.24
N TRP A 301 -2.88 -15.42 -2.39
CA TRP A 301 -3.53 -15.47 -3.70
C TRP A 301 -4.04 -16.86 -4.07
N PHE A 302 -3.19 -17.88 -3.94
CA PHE A 302 -3.48 -19.25 -4.40
C PHE A 302 -3.89 -20.19 -3.27
N GLY A 303 -3.54 -19.88 -2.02
CA GLY A 303 -3.66 -20.79 -0.86
C GLY A 303 -2.56 -21.85 -0.76
N TYR A 304 -1.66 -21.91 -1.74
CA TYR A 304 -0.55 -22.87 -1.78
C TYR A 304 0.63 -22.30 -2.59
N PHE A 305 1.78 -22.96 -2.48
CA PHE A 305 2.93 -22.72 -3.35
C PHE A 305 3.37 -24.02 -4.01
N GLU A 306 3.54 -24.02 -5.33
CA GLU A 306 3.88 -25.22 -6.11
C GLU A 306 5.26 -25.07 -6.74
N VAL A 307 6.13 -26.05 -6.49
CA VAL A 307 7.45 -26.18 -7.11
C VAL A 307 7.42 -27.37 -8.05
N LEU A 308 7.47 -27.09 -9.36
CA LEU A 308 7.48 -28.12 -10.39
C LEU A 308 8.90 -28.70 -10.56
N ARG A 309 9.01 -30.02 -10.48
CA ARG A 309 10.26 -30.76 -10.72
C ARG A 309 10.01 -31.92 -11.65
N ALA A 310 10.98 -32.23 -12.50
CA ALA A 310 10.98 -33.49 -13.23
C ALA A 310 10.93 -34.67 -12.24
N LYS A 311 10.30 -35.79 -12.63
CA LYS A 311 10.23 -37.00 -11.78
C LYS A 311 11.62 -37.50 -11.36
N GLU A 312 12.62 -37.31 -12.22
CA GLU A 312 14.02 -37.67 -11.99
C GLU A 312 14.68 -36.81 -10.90
N ASN A 313 14.16 -35.61 -10.64
CA ASN A 313 14.68 -34.65 -9.66
C ASN A 313 13.80 -34.58 -8.40
N GLY A 314 13.10 -35.66 -8.07
CA GLY A 314 12.27 -35.76 -6.85
C GLY A 314 10.79 -35.40 -7.01
N GLY A 315 10.33 -35.05 -8.23
CA GLY A 315 8.92 -34.79 -8.55
C GLY A 315 8.36 -33.48 -7.98
N SER A 316 7.28 -32.96 -8.59
CA SER A 316 6.65 -31.73 -8.15
C SER A 316 6.21 -31.78 -6.69
N ARG A 317 6.34 -30.65 -6.00
CA ARG A 317 5.99 -30.52 -4.59
C ARG A 317 5.08 -29.31 -4.38
N THR A 318 4.00 -29.51 -3.63
CA THR A 318 3.07 -28.45 -3.25
C THR A 318 3.15 -28.23 -1.75
N PHE A 319 3.34 -26.98 -1.35
CA PHE A 319 3.41 -26.52 0.03
C PHE A 319 2.08 -25.85 0.39
N GLN A 320 1.48 -26.24 1.52
CA GLN A 320 0.18 -25.70 1.97
C GLN A 320 0.34 -24.47 2.87
N ASN A 321 1.53 -24.28 3.43
CA ASN A 321 1.83 -23.18 4.35
C ASN A 321 3.34 -22.83 4.31
N MET A 322 3.68 -21.72 4.97
CA MET A 322 5.07 -21.26 5.02
C MET A 322 5.95 -22.18 5.87
N GLU A 323 5.42 -22.83 6.90
CA GLU A 323 6.17 -23.71 7.80
C GLU A 323 6.75 -24.91 7.05
N GLU A 324 5.95 -25.55 6.19
CA GLU A 324 6.40 -26.63 5.29
C GLU A 324 7.50 -26.13 4.35
N LEU A 325 7.27 -24.98 3.69
CA LEU A 325 8.23 -24.41 2.75
C LEU A 325 9.58 -24.08 3.41
N ILE A 326 9.53 -23.44 4.58
CA ILE A 326 10.73 -23.06 5.34
C ILE A 326 11.50 -24.31 5.77
N THR A 327 10.79 -25.34 6.24
CA THR A 327 11.42 -26.60 6.69
C THR A 327 12.26 -27.23 5.57
N ASP A 328 11.72 -27.33 4.36
CA ASP A 328 12.46 -27.91 3.24
C ASP A 328 13.55 -26.99 2.69
N TYR A 329 13.32 -25.69 2.72
CA TYR A 329 14.32 -24.73 2.28
C TYR A 329 15.54 -24.72 3.20
N VAL A 330 15.33 -24.63 4.52
CA VAL A 330 16.40 -24.58 5.54
C VAL A 330 17.14 -25.91 5.64
N SER A 331 16.45 -27.05 5.50
CA SER A 331 17.13 -28.35 5.45
C SER A 331 17.97 -28.54 4.18
N GLY A 332 17.65 -27.79 3.11
CA GLY A 332 18.30 -27.91 1.80
C GLY A 332 17.63 -28.91 0.87
N ALA A 333 16.47 -29.46 1.23
CA ALA A 333 15.64 -30.29 0.34
C ALA A 333 15.01 -29.48 -0.80
N LEU A 334 14.97 -28.14 -0.67
CA LEU A 334 14.54 -27.19 -1.69
C LEU A 334 15.63 -26.16 -1.96
N HIS A 335 16.06 -26.03 -3.21
CA HIS A 335 17.11 -25.09 -3.60
C HIS A 335 16.57 -23.70 -3.96
N ALA A 336 17.38 -22.67 -3.72
CA ALA A 336 17.07 -21.27 -4.05
C ALA A 336 16.66 -21.05 -5.51
N ALA A 337 17.32 -21.73 -6.45
CA ALA A 337 16.98 -21.64 -7.87
C ALA A 337 15.57 -22.15 -8.17
N GLU A 338 15.13 -23.22 -7.49
CA GLU A 338 13.80 -23.79 -7.65
C GLU A 338 12.73 -22.88 -7.05
N VAL A 339 13.01 -22.28 -5.88
CA VAL A 339 12.14 -21.28 -5.26
C VAL A 339 11.94 -20.09 -6.19
N LYS A 340 13.03 -19.54 -6.75
CA LYS A 340 12.97 -18.41 -7.69
C LYS A 340 12.17 -18.74 -8.94
N LEU A 341 12.37 -19.93 -9.51
CA LEU A 341 11.64 -20.36 -10.70
C LEU A 341 10.14 -20.50 -10.41
N ALA A 342 9.77 -21.22 -9.35
CA ALA A 342 8.39 -21.40 -8.93
C ALA A 342 7.70 -20.07 -8.56
N LEU A 343 8.41 -19.16 -7.90
CA LEU A 343 7.92 -17.81 -7.61
C LEU A 343 7.68 -17.02 -8.90
N THR A 344 8.59 -17.12 -9.89
CA THR A 344 8.43 -16.48 -11.20
C THR A 344 7.18 -16.99 -11.92
N GLU A 345 6.95 -18.30 -11.91
CA GLU A 345 5.75 -18.89 -12.51
C GLU A 345 4.47 -18.45 -11.80
N ALA A 346 4.47 -18.47 -10.47
CA ALA A 346 3.33 -18.02 -9.67
C ALA A 346 3.00 -16.55 -9.96
N LEU A 347 3.97 -15.65 -9.86
CA LEU A 347 3.76 -14.22 -10.14
C LEU A 347 3.37 -13.98 -11.61
N SER A 348 3.92 -14.73 -12.55
CA SER A 348 3.53 -14.63 -13.96
C SER A 348 2.05 -14.96 -14.15
N LYS A 349 1.54 -16.01 -13.47
CA LYS A 349 0.12 -16.37 -13.48
C LYS A 349 -0.76 -15.26 -12.87
N ILE A 350 -0.33 -14.63 -11.77
CA ILE A 350 -1.08 -13.54 -11.12
C ILE A 350 -1.12 -12.28 -12.00
N LEU A 351 -0.02 -11.95 -12.68
CA LEU A 351 0.09 -10.74 -13.51
C LEU A 351 -0.53 -10.92 -14.91
N LYS A 352 -0.78 -12.17 -15.33
CA LYS A 352 -1.32 -12.48 -16.67
C LYS A 352 -2.65 -11.76 -16.97
N PRO A 353 -3.66 -11.74 -16.09
CA PRO A 353 -4.92 -11.03 -16.35
C PRO A 353 -4.73 -9.53 -16.62
N VAL A 354 -3.79 -8.89 -15.92
CA VAL A 354 -3.45 -7.48 -16.13
C VAL A 354 -2.87 -7.28 -17.54
N ARG A 355 -1.87 -8.08 -17.92
CA ARG A 355 -1.29 -8.04 -19.27
C ARG A 355 -2.35 -8.29 -20.36
N ASP A 356 -3.21 -9.28 -20.14
CA ASP A 356 -4.26 -9.63 -21.10
C ASP A 356 -5.32 -8.50 -21.22
N HIS A 357 -5.64 -7.81 -20.12
CA HIS A 357 -6.57 -6.66 -20.12
C HIS A 357 -6.02 -5.50 -20.93
N PHE A 358 -4.79 -5.06 -20.65
CA PHE A 358 -4.13 -3.98 -21.38
C PHE A 358 -3.81 -4.37 -22.84
N ALA A 359 -3.75 -5.65 -23.18
CA ALA A 359 -3.63 -6.08 -24.58
C ALA A 359 -4.94 -6.06 -25.37
N LYS A 360 -6.11 -6.09 -24.70
CA LYS A 360 -7.42 -6.31 -25.36
C LYS A 360 -8.42 -5.17 -25.17
N ASN A 361 -8.27 -4.37 -24.12
CA ASN A 361 -9.16 -3.25 -23.81
C ASN A 361 -8.59 -1.94 -24.36
N ARG A 362 -9.34 -1.28 -25.25
CA ARG A 362 -8.90 -0.05 -25.93
C ARG A 362 -8.72 1.14 -24.99
N GLU A 363 -9.56 1.28 -23.96
CA GLU A 363 -9.43 2.35 -22.97
C GLU A 363 -8.17 2.15 -22.13
N ALA A 364 -7.93 0.91 -21.69
CA ALA A 364 -6.72 0.54 -20.96
C ALA A 364 -5.45 0.77 -21.81
N GLN A 365 -5.47 0.42 -23.10
CA GLN A 365 -4.37 0.69 -24.04
C GLN A 365 -4.05 2.18 -24.16
N ASN A 366 -5.09 3.02 -24.26
CA ASN A 366 -4.91 4.47 -24.33
C ASN A 366 -4.27 4.99 -23.04
N LEU A 367 -4.71 4.52 -21.87
CA LEU A 367 -4.11 4.88 -20.59
C LEU A 367 -2.64 4.44 -20.50
N GLU A 368 -2.31 3.23 -20.96
CA GLU A 368 -0.92 2.76 -21.00
C GLU A 368 -0.02 3.65 -21.87
N GLU A 369 -0.52 4.12 -23.01
CA GLU A 369 0.23 5.06 -23.87
C GLU A 369 0.43 6.41 -23.19
N VAL A 370 -0.59 6.94 -22.50
CA VAL A 370 -0.44 8.16 -21.68
C VAL A 370 0.61 7.96 -20.60
N MET A 371 0.63 6.80 -19.93
CA MET A 371 1.63 6.50 -18.90
C MET A 371 3.05 6.47 -19.46
N ARG A 372 3.26 5.98 -20.70
CA ARG A 372 4.59 6.02 -21.34
C ARG A 372 5.07 7.45 -21.52
N VAL A 373 4.20 8.36 -21.96
CA VAL A 373 4.54 9.78 -22.10
C VAL A 373 4.88 10.39 -20.74
N ILE A 374 4.03 10.17 -19.73
CA ILE A 374 4.23 10.70 -18.38
C ILE A 374 5.53 10.20 -17.74
N ARG A 375 5.95 8.95 -17.99
CA ARG A 375 7.21 8.40 -17.43
C ARG A 375 8.47 8.98 -18.07
N HIS A 376 8.37 9.55 -19.27
CA HIS A 376 9.50 10.06 -20.05
C HIS A 376 9.70 11.57 -19.91
N ASN A 377 8.67 12.29 -19.46
CA ASN A 377 8.75 13.66 -19.00
C ASN A 377 9.16 13.68 -17.53
#